data_AF-A0A2D4K1X7-F1
#
_entry.id   AF-A0A2D4K1X7-F1
#
_cell.length_a   1.000
_cell.length_b   1.000
_cell.length_c   1.000
_cell.angle_alpha   90.00
_cell.angle_beta   90.00
_cell.angle_gamma   90.00
#
_symmetry.space_group_name_H-M   'P 1'
#
loop_
_entity.id
_entity.type
_entity.pdbx_description
1 polymer ?
#
loop_
_entity_poly.entity_id
_entity_poly.type
_entity_poly.pdbx_seq_one_letter_code
_entity_poly.pdbx_strand_id
1 'polypeptide(L)'
;EVQKLLIDERMRCEHHKTNYQTLKAEHTRLLDEYTKSQSELKQLLHEKQTVHDKFQLLLAELRGELLDKTREAEELKLQVVTPQKLELLKAQIHHELETPMRERFCKLDEEVEKYRTEYNKLRYEHTFLKSEFEHQREEHVRVLQENKIRYEAEVTRLNKDKEELHNQLLSIDPTRDNKRVEALLREKAQLLQKLKGLEAEVTELRAQRENSGMQAENVQRIQLRQLAEMQATMRTLEAEKQSGKLQLERIEKELQISNEQNTDLIGKLHKAEREIDALNTNIEELKHSQKIEITNIKLETARAKSEIERERNKIQSALDGLHSDNEILKTTLER
;
A
#
# COMPACT_ATOMS: atom_id res chain seq x y z
N GLU A 1 5.41 138.10 7.14
CA GLU A 1 4.63 136.85 6.98
C GLU A 1 5.00 136.06 5.71
N VAL A 2 5.11 136.70 4.53
CA VAL A 2 5.42 136.01 3.25
C VAL A 2 6.76 135.23 3.23
N GLN A 3 7.83 135.74 3.86
CA GLN A 3 9.13 135.05 3.91
C GLN A 3 9.12 133.75 4.73
N LYS A 4 8.29 133.67 5.79
CA LYS A 4 8.19 132.48 6.65
C LYS A 4 7.44 131.35 5.93
N LEU A 5 6.37 131.69 5.21
CA LEU A 5 5.63 130.77 4.35
C LEU A 5 6.52 130.20 3.22
N LEU A 6 7.42 131.00 2.65
CA LEU A 6 8.36 130.56 1.61
C LEU A 6 9.43 129.57 2.11
N ILE A 7 9.89 129.74 3.36
CA ILE A 7 10.83 128.82 4.01
C ILE A 7 10.13 127.51 4.37
N ASP A 8 8.92 127.57 4.94
CA ASP A 8 8.12 126.38 5.25
C ASP A 8 7.76 125.58 3.99
N GLU A 9 7.45 126.27 2.89
CA GLU A 9 7.15 125.61 1.61
C GLU A 9 8.39 124.98 0.95
N ARG A 10 9.57 125.63 1.06
CA ARG A 10 10.84 125.00 0.63
C ARG A 10 11.18 123.77 1.48
N MET A 11 10.98 123.84 2.79
CA MET A 11 11.20 122.70 3.69
C MET A 11 10.24 121.55 3.39
N ARG A 12 8.96 121.83 3.10
CA ARG A 12 8.02 120.80 2.63
C ARG A 12 8.44 120.20 1.30
N CYS A 13 8.87 121.03 0.34
CA CYS A 13 9.30 120.55 -0.97
C CYS A 13 10.54 119.63 -0.87
N GLU A 14 11.53 120.00 -0.05
CA GLU A 14 12.70 119.15 0.24
C GLU A 14 12.32 117.88 1.03
N HIS A 15 11.36 117.95 1.94
CA HIS A 15 10.83 116.77 2.64
C HIS A 15 10.11 115.82 1.67
N HIS A 16 9.28 116.34 0.76
CA HIS A 16 8.63 115.54 -0.28
C HIS A 16 9.64 114.91 -1.26
N LYS A 17 10.68 115.65 -1.63
CA LYS A 17 11.78 115.14 -2.47
C LYS A 17 12.55 114.02 -1.78
N THR A 18 12.89 114.20 -0.50
CA THR A 18 13.56 113.18 0.30
C THR A 18 12.68 111.94 0.45
N ASN A 19 11.39 112.12 0.77
CA ASN A 19 10.43 111.01 0.88
C ASN A 19 10.27 110.27 -0.46
N TYR A 20 10.21 110.99 -1.58
CA TYR A 20 10.16 110.38 -2.92
C TYR A 20 11.44 109.59 -3.22
N GLN A 21 12.62 110.12 -2.88
CA GLN A 21 13.89 109.42 -3.08
C GLN A 21 13.99 108.16 -2.21
N THR A 22 13.58 108.22 -0.95
CA THR A 22 13.50 107.05 -0.06
C THR A 22 12.52 106.01 -0.59
N LEU A 23 11.32 106.45 -0.99
CA LEU A 23 10.30 105.54 -1.55
C LEU A 23 10.78 104.88 -2.85
N LYS A 24 11.49 105.63 -3.71
CA LYS A 24 12.09 105.10 -4.94
C LYS A 24 13.19 104.07 -4.62
N ALA A 25 14.05 104.34 -3.65
CA ALA A 25 15.08 103.41 -3.22
C ALA A 25 14.48 102.12 -2.64
N GLU A 26 13.47 102.23 -1.79
CA GLU A 26 12.72 101.08 -1.25
C GLU A 26 11.99 100.32 -2.35
N HIS A 27 11.36 101.00 -3.31
CA HIS A 27 10.73 100.34 -4.45
C HIS A 27 11.75 99.59 -5.32
N THR A 28 12.92 100.18 -5.60
CA THR A 28 13.99 99.50 -6.34
C THR A 28 14.50 98.29 -5.56
N ARG A 29 14.72 98.41 -4.25
CA ARG A 29 15.13 97.30 -3.39
C ARG A 29 14.10 96.16 -3.40
N LEU A 30 12.81 96.48 -3.23
CA LEU A 30 11.73 95.49 -3.28
C LEU A 30 11.62 94.84 -4.66
N LEU A 31 11.83 95.60 -5.73
CA LEU A 31 11.83 95.07 -7.10
C LEU A 31 12.99 94.10 -7.32
N ASP A 32 14.18 94.42 -6.82
CA ASP A 32 15.37 93.55 -6.88
C ASP A 32 15.17 92.28 -6.03
N GLU A 33 14.64 92.41 -4.81
CA GLU A 33 14.29 91.29 -3.93
C GLU A 33 13.21 90.38 -4.56
N TYR A 34 12.18 90.97 -5.17
CA TYR A 34 11.15 90.24 -5.92
C TYR A 34 11.74 89.50 -7.12
N THR A 35 12.60 90.16 -7.90
CA THR A 35 13.24 89.56 -9.09
C THR A 35 14.16 88.40 -8.69
N LYS A 36 14.93 88.57 -7.61
CA LYS A 36 15.76 87.51 -7.03
C LYS A 36 14.91 86.34 -6.57
N SER A 37 13.87 86.57 -5.77
CA SER A 37 12.97 85.52 -5.28
C SER A 37 12.28 84.78 -6.44
N GLN A 38 11.90 85.50 -7.50
CA GLN A 38 11.31 84.89 -8.69
C GLN A 38 12.32 84.02 -9.45
N SER A 39 13.59 84.43 -9.52
CA SER A 39 14.66 83.63 -10.13
C SER A 39 14.96 82.36 -9.33
N GLU A 40 15.02 82.46 -8.01
CA GLU A 40 15.22 81.32 -7.10
C GLU A 40 14.06 80.33 -7.19
N LEU A 41 12.81 80.82 -7.25
CA LEU A 41 11.63 79.96 -7.44
C LEU A 41 11.68 79.19 -8.77
N LYS A 42 12.09 79.84 -9.87
CA LYS A 42 12.27 79.17 -11.16
C LYS A 42 13.35 78.10 -11.11
N GLN A 43 14.47 78.39 -10.45
CA GLN A 43 15.54 77.42 -10.26
C GLN A 43 15.06 76.21 -9.44
N LEU A 44 14.40 76.43 -8.31
CA LEU A 44 13.86 75.36 -7.47
C LEU A 44 12.83 74.50 -8.21
N LEU A 45 11.99 75.11 -9.06
CA LEU A 45 11.04 74.36 -9.91
C LEU A 45 11.78 73.49 -10.93
N HIS A 46 12.85 74.00 -11.55
CA HIS A 46 13.65 73.23 -12.49
C HIS A 46 14.42 72.09 -11.80
N GLU A 47 14.98 72.33 -10.62
CA GLU A 47 15.65 71.30 -9.81
C GLU A 47 14.66 70.21 -9.38
N LYS A 48 13.47 70.61 -8.90
CA LYS A 48 12.39 69.67 -8.56
C LYS A 48 12.00 68.81 -9.77
N GLN A 49 11.84 69.41 -10.95
CA GLN A 49 11.51 68.67 -12.17
C GLN A 49 12.63 67.69 -12.53
N THR A 50 13.88 68.14 -12.51
CA THR A 50 15.04 67.29 -12.81
C THR A 50 15.15 66.10 -11.87
N VAL A 51 14.91 66.32 -10.57
CA VAL A 51 14.90 65.24 -9.58
C VAL A 51 13.73 64.28 -9.82
N HIS A 52 12.55 64.81 -10.16
CA HIS A 52 11.39 63.99 -10.49
C HIS A 52 11.65 63.09 -11.70
N ASP A 53 12.24 63.63 -12.78
CA ASP A 53 12.55 62.87 -14.00
C ASP A 53 13.59 61.77 -13.72
N LYS A 54 14.61 62.06 -12.89
CA LYS A 54 15.58 61.05 -12.43
C LYS A 54 14.93 59.93 -11.64
N PHE A 55 14.00 60.25 -10.72
CA PHE A 55 13.25 59.23 -9.99
C PHE A 55 12.34 58.42 -10.90
N GLN A 56 11.70 59.04 -11.90
CA GLN A 56 10.89 58.31 -12.86
C GLN A 56 11.73 57.32 -13.68
N LEU A 57 12.92 57.72 -14.13
CA LEU A 57 13.84 56.85 -14.86
C LEU A 57 14.31 55.67 -14.00
N LEU A 58 14.74 55.93 -12.76
CA LEU A 58 15.13 54.87 -11.82
C LEU A 58 13.96 53.90 -11.54
N LEU A 59 12.74 54.41 -11.38
CA LEU A 59 11.56 53.56 -11.20
C LEU A 59 11.27 52.70 -12.43
N ALA A 60 11.51 53.22 -13.63
CA ALA A 60 11.35 52.45 -14.87
C ALA A 60 12.41 51.34 -14.98
N GLU A 61 13.67 51.62 -14.65
CA GLU A 61 14.77 50.64 -14.63
C GLU A 61 14.49 49.51 -13.64
N LEU A 62 14.14 49.83 -12.39
CA LEU A 62 13.81 48.83 -11.37
C LEU A 62 12.61 47.96 -11.75
N ARG A 63 11.61 48.52 -12.42
CA ARG A 63 10.47 47.75 -12.95
C ARG A 63 10.89 46.81 -14.09
N GLY A 64 11.80 47.25 -14.95
CA GLY A 64 12.39 46.43 -16.00
C GLY A 64 13.16 45.25 -15.42
N GLU A 65 14.09 45.51 -14.50
CA GLU A 65 14.87 44.46 -13.83
C GLU A 65 13.98 43.44 -13.11
N LEU A 66 12.93 43.90 -12.43
CA LEU A 66 11.97 43.02 -11.76
C LEU A 66 11.25 42.09 -12.76
N LEU A 67 10.88 42.62 -13.92
CA LEU A 67 10.23 41.84 -14.97
C LEU A 67 11.18 40.77 -15.53
N ASP A 68 12.43 41.14 -15.81
CA ASP A 68 13.43 40.22 -16.34
C ASP A 68 13.77 39.14 -15.32
N LYS A 69 13.92 39.49 -14.03
CA LYS A 69 14.12 38.50 -12.96
C LYS A 69 12.92 37.59 -12.76
N THR A 70 11.71 38.09 -12.97
CA THR A 70 10.49 37.26 -12.92
C THR A 70 10.48 36.25 -14.07
N ARG A 71 10.83 36.68 -15.28
CA ARG A 71 10.95 35.79 -16.46
C ARG A 71 12.01 34.71 -16.26
N GLU A 72 13.21 35.08 -15.81
CA GLU A 72 14.28 34.12 -15.51
C GLU A 72 13.82 33.09 -14.45
N ALA A 73 13.11 33.53 -13.41
CA ALA A 73 12.59 32.63 -12.38
C ALA A 73 11.51 31.67 -12.93
N GLU A 74 10.67 32.11 -13.86
CA GLU A 74 9.69 31.27 -14.54
C GLU A 74 10.36 30.24 -15.46
N GLU A 75 11.37 30.65 -16.24
CA GLU A 75 12.15 29.74 -17.09
C GLU A 75 12.86 28.66 -16.27
N LEU A 76 13.48 29.04 -15.14
CA LEU A 76 14.13 28.08 -14.24
C LEU A 76 13.11 27.09 -13.65
N LYS A 77 11.92 27.55 -13.26
CA LYS A 77 10.84 26.65 -12.76
C LYS A 77 10.42 25.61 -13.79
N LEU A 78 10.46 25.92 -15.10
CA LEU A 78 10.15 24.97 -16.17
C LEU A 78 11.27 23.93 -16.37
N GLN A 79 12.53 24.32 -16.13
CA GLN A 79 13.68 23.43 -16.28
C GLN A 79 13.87 22.48 -15.09
N VAL A 80 13.47 22.90 -13.89
CA VAL A 80 13.57 22.04 -12.70
C VAL A 80 12.67 20.82 -12.85
N VAL A 81 13.25 19.64 -12.64
CA VAL A 81 12.50 18.38 -12.58
C VAL A 81 11.54 18.46 -11.40
N THR A 82 10.25 18.52 -11.71
CA THR A 82 9.21 18.50 -10.69
C THR A 82 9.10 17.10 -10.06
N PRO A 83 8.64 17.00 -8.80
CA PRO A 83 8.40 15.70 -8.17
C PRO A 83 7.52 14.76 -9.00
N GLN A 84 6.51 15.30 -9.68
CA GLN A 84 5.62 14.53 -10.56
C GLN A 84 6.36 13.97 -11.78
N LYS A 85 7.25 14.76 -12.40
CA LYS A 85 8.07 14.31 -13.53
C LYS A 85 9.07 13.24 -13.09
N LEU A 86 9.61 13.35 -11.87
CA LEU A 86 10.48 12.35 -11.27
C LEU A 86 9.74 11.03 -11.00
N GLU A 87 8.52 11.09 -10.47
CA GLU A 87 7.68 9.90 -10.27
C GLU A 87 7.34 9.19 -11.59
N LEU A 88 6.99 9.96 -12.63
CA LEU A 88 6.75 9.41 -13.95
C LEU A 88 7.99 8.71 -14.51
N LEU A 89 9.16 9.34 -14.37
CA LEU A 89 10.42 8.75 -14.82
C LEU A 89 10.77 7.48 -14.05
N LYS A 90 10.54 7.44 -12.73
CA LYS A 90 10.69 6.23 -11.91
C LYS A 90 9.75 5.12 -12.36
N ALA A 91 8.48 5.45 -12.64
CA ALA A 91 7.50 4.49 -13.14
C ALA A 91 7.90 3.92 -14.51
N GLN A 92 8.42 4.77 -15.41
CA GLN A 92 8.94 4.35 -16.71
C GLN A 92 10.14 3.41 -16.55
N ILE A 93 11.14 3.77 -15.73
CA ILE A 93 12.29 2.91 -15.45
C ILE A 93 11.85 1.56 -14.87
N HIS A 94 10.89 1.57 -13.93
CA HIS A 94 10.37 0.35 -13.34
C HIS A 94 9.69 -0.56 -14.36
N HIS A 95 8.89 0.02 -15.26
CA HIS A 95 8.14 -0.72 -16.27
C HIS A 95 9.01 -1.20 -17.44
N GLU A 96 9.89 -0.34 -17.97
CA GLU A 96 10.67 -0.63 -19.17
C GLU A 96 11.95 -1.42 -18.89
N LEU A 97 12.54 -1.28 -17.70
CA LEU A 97 13.82 -1.89 -17.37
C LEU A 97 13.70 -2.90 -16.22
N GLU A 98 13.21 -2.48 -15.05
CA GLU A 98 13.27 -3.32 -13.86
C GLU A 98 12.36 -4.55 -13.96
N THR A 99 11.15 -4.39 -14.51
CA THR A 99 10.19 -5.50 -14.66
C THR A 99 10.68 -6.57 -15.65
N PRO A 100 11.10 -6.22 -16.88
CA PRO A 100 11.63 -7.22 -17.83
C PRO A 100 12.92 -7.88 -17.34
N MET A 101 13.79 -7.14 -16.66
CA MET A 101 15.00 -7.72 -16.05
C MET A 101 14.64 -8.74 -14.99
N ARG A 102 13.70 -8.42 -14.09
CA ARG A 102 13.22 -9.34 -13.05
C ARG A 102 12.64 -10.61 -13.66
N GLU A 103 11.77 -10.48 -14.66
CA GLU A 103 11.20 -11.63 -15.36
C GLU A 103 12.26 -12.50 -16.03
N ARG A 104 13.29 -11.88 -16.64
CA ARG A 104 14.40 -12.60 -17.25
C ARG A 104 15.20 -13.38 -16.21
N PHE A 105 15.47 -12.79 -15.05
CA PHE A 105 16.14 -13.49 -13.95
C PHE A 105 15.31 -14.65 -13.42
N CYS A 106 14.00 -14.45 -13.20
CA CYS A 106 13.11 -15.54 -12.77
C CYS A 106 13.12 -16.71 -13.76
N LYS A 107 13.07 -16.43 -15.07
CA LYS A 107 13.14 -17.48 -16.11
C LYS A 107 14.47 -18.23 -16.09
N LEU A 108 15.59 -17.52 -15.93
CA LEU A 108 16.90 -18.14 -15.80
C LEU A 108 17.01 -19.01 -14.55
N ASP A 109 16.48 -18.55 -13.41
CA ASP A 109 16.47 -19.33 -12.18
C ASP A 109 15.60 -20.61 -12.32
N GLU A 110 14.45 -20.50 -12.99
CA GLU A 110 13.61 -21.66 -13.31
C GLU A 110 14.32 -22.67 -14.22
N GLU A 111 15.07 -22.20 -15.23
CA GLU A 111 15.87 -23.06 -16.10
C GLU A 111 17.00 -23.76 -15.34
N VAL A 112 17.71 -23.03 -14.47
CA VAL A 112 18.76 -23.60 -13.63
C VAL A 112 18.21 -24.69 -12.72
N GLU A 113 17.07 -24.47 -12.06
CA GLU A 113 16.45 -25.48 -11.21
C GLU A 113 15.91 -26.67 -12.00
N LYS A 114 15.38 -26.46 -13.22
CA LYS A 114 15.03 -27.56 -14.14
C LYS A 114 16.25 -28.41 -14.47
N TYR A 115 17.34 -27.82 -14.94
CA TYR A 115 18.56 -28.56 -15.26
C TYR A 115 19.17 -29.26 -14.03
N ARG A 116 19.08 -28.64 -12.85
CA ARG A 116 19.54 -29.24 -11.59
C ARG A 116 18.74 -30.48 -11.22
N THR A 117 17.41 -30.44 -11.37
CA THR A 117 16.55 -31.60 -11.10
C THR A 117 16.79 -32.72 -12.10
N GLU A 118 16.91 -32.41 -13.39
CA GLU A 118 17.24 -33.38 -14.44
C GLU A 118 18.61 -34.02 -14.22
N TYR A 119 19.63 -33.21 -13.92
CA TYR A 119 20.97 -33.71 -13.59
C TYR A 119 20.95 -34.66 -12.39
N ASN A 120 20.23 -34.29 -11.32
CA ASN A 120 20.11 -35.14 -10.15
C ASN A 120 19.42 -36.47 -10.48
N LYS A 121 18.33 -36.43 -11.26
CA LYS A 121 17.62 -37.61 -11.73
C LYS A 121 18.55 -38.52 -12.54
N LEU A 122 19.25 -37.97 -13.53
CA LEU A 122 20.18 -38.72 -14.37
C LEU A 122 21.35 -39.31 -13.55
N ARG A 123 21.84 -38.58 -12.55
CA ARG A 123 22.89 -39.06 -11.63
C ARG A 123 22.41 -40.26 -10.81
N TYR A 124 21.17 -40.24 -10.32
CA TYR A 124 20.59 -41.37 -9.61
C TYR A 124 20.40 -42.57 -10.53
N GLU A 125 19.83 -42.38 -11.72
CA GLU A 125 19.65 -43.43 -12.72
C GLU A 125 20.98 -44.06 -13.13
N HIS A 126 22.02 -43.26 -13.37
CA HIS A 126 23.36 -43.74 -13.67
C HIS A 126 23.95 -44.59 -12.53
N THR A 127 23.80 -44.13 -11.28
CA THR A 127 24.31 -44.86 -10.10
C THR A 127 23.57 -46.18 -9.91
N PHE A 128 22.25 -46.17 -10.08
CA PHE A 128 21.41 -47.36 -10.02
C PHE A 128 21.81 -48.37 -11.11
N LEU A 129 21.90 -47.94 -12.36
CA LEU A 129 22.25 -48.80 -13.48
C LEU A 129 23.67 -49.37 -13.36
N LYS A 130 24.61 -48.58 -12.84
CA LYS A 130 25.97 -49.06 -12.56
C LYS A 130 25.97 -50.17 -11.50
N SER A 131 25.20 -50.01 -10.43
CA SER A 131 25.07 -51.03 -9.38
C SER A 131 24.42 -52.31 -9.92
N GLU A 132 23.35 -52.20 -10.71
CA GLU A 132 22.70 -53.36 -11.34
C GLU A 132 23.65 -54.09 -12.29
N PHE A 133 24.42 -53.35 -13.09
CA PHE A 133 25.42 -53.92 -13.99
C PHE A 133 26.53 -54.66 -13.22
N GLU A 134 27.05 -54.05 -12.15
CA GLU A 134 28.08 -54.66 -11.29
C GLU A 134 27.55 -55.94 -10.62
N HIS A 135 26.33 -55.90 -10.08
CA HIS A 135 25.67 -57.07 -9.50
C HIS A 135 25.48 -58.20 -10.50
N GLN A 136 24.94 -57.89 -11.69
CA GLN A 136 24.71 -58.87 -12.75
C GLN A 136 26.03 -59.51 -13.21
N ARG A 137 27.09 -58.72 -13.34
CA ARG A 137 28.42 -59.22 -13.68
C ARG A 137 28.96 -60.18 -12.62
N GLU A 138 28.81 -59.84 -11.34
CA GLU A 138 29.25 -60.69 -10.22
C GLU A 138 28.47 -62.00 -10.14
N GLU A 139 27.16 -61.95 -10.32
CA GLU A 139 26.31 -63.15 -10.38
C GLU A 139 26.68 -64.05 -11.56
N HIS A 140 26.93 -63.47 -12.75
CA HIS A 140 27.42 -64.25 -13.89
C HIS A 140 28.75 -64.95 -13.60
N VAL A 141 29.70 -64.27 -12.96
CA VAL A 141 30.98 -64.88 -12.56
C VAL A 141 30.76 -66.01 -11.55
N ARG A 142 29.89 -65.80 -10.56
CA ARG A 142 29.54 -66.80 -9.55
C ARG A 142 28.93 -68.06 -10.18
N VAL A 143 27.93 -67.89 -11.05
CA VAL A 143 27.27 -69.01 -11.75
C VAL A 143 28.26 -69.77 -12.62
N LEU A 144 29.15 -69.08 -13.33
CA LEU A 144 30.20 -69.74 -14.12
C LEU A 144 31.16 -70.56 -13.26
N GLN A 145 31.58 -70.02 -12.11
CA GLN A 145 32.45 -70.75 -11.16
C GLN A 145 31.74 -71.95 -10.55
N GLU A 146 30.47 -71.81 -10.16
CA GLU A 146 29.68 -72.90 -9.60
C GLU A 146 29.50 -74.03 -10.62
N ASN A 147 29.14 -73.70 -11.86
CA ASN A 147 29.02 -74.68 -12.94
C ASN A 147 30.35 -75.38 -13.22
N LYS A 148 31.46 -74.63 -13.23
CA LYS A 148 32.79 -75.21 -13.39
C LYS A 148 33.08 -76.25 -12.30
N ILE A 149 32.85 -75.93 -11.02
CA ILE A 149 33.04 -76.85 -9.89
C ILE A 149 32.15 -78.08 -10.03
N ARG A 150 30.87 -77.90 -10.39
CA ARG A 150 29.93 -79.02 -10.61
C ARG A 150 30.42 -79.97 -11.69
N TYR A 151 30.87 -79.44 -12.83
CA TYR A 151 31.40 -80.26 -13.93
C TYR A 151 32.71 -80.95 -13.57
N GLU A 152 33.62 -80.27 -12.87
CA GLU A 152 34.87 -80.86 -12.37
C GLU A 152 34.59 -82.02 -11.38
N ALA A 153 33.63 -81.84 -10.47
CA ALA A 153 33.19 -82.88 -9.55
C ALA A 153 32.56 -84.08 -10.27
N GLU A 154 31.72 -83.83 -11.28
CA GLU A 154 31.11 -84.89 -12.08
C GLU A 154 32.14 -85.67 -12.89
N VAL A 155 33.10 -84.99 -13.54
CA VAL A 155 34.21 -85.65 -14.24
C VAL A 155 35.03 -86.50 -13.27
N THR A 156 35.31 -85.99 -12.07
CA THR A 156 36.05 -86.74 -11.03
C THR A 156 35.27 -87.98 -10.60
N ARG A 157 33.96 -87.86 -10.36
CA ARG A 157 33.07 -88.99 -10.03
C ARG A 157 33.08 -90.04 -11.14
N LEU A 158 32.86 -89.62 -12.40
CA LEU A 158 32.81 -90.53 -13.53
C LEU A 158 34.15 -91.25 -13.78
N ASN A 159 35.28 -90.55 -13.58
CA ASN A 159 36.60 -91.18 -13.64
C ASN A 159 36.77 -92.25 -12.56
N LYS A 160 36.32 -91.96 -11.34
CA LYS A 160 36.34 -92.92 -10.23
C LYS A 160 35.43 -94.12 -10.53
N ASP A 161 34.20 -93.90 -10.98
CA ASP A 161 33.27 -94.97 -11.35
C ASP A 161 33.85 -95.85 -12.48
N LYS A 162 34.53 -95.23 -13.46
CA LYS A 162 35.23 -95.95 -14.53
C LYS A 162 36.36 -96.83 -14.00
N GLU A 163 37.20 -96.30 -13.10
CA GLU A 163 38.26 -97.07 -12.44
C GLU A 163 37.67 -98.20 -11.57
N GLU A 164 36.61 -97.94 -10.82
CA GLU A 164 35.92 -98.93 -10.00
C GLU A 164 35.30 -100.04 -10.85
N LEU A 165 34.60 -99.71 -11.94
CA LEU A 165 34.06 -100.71 -12.88
C LEU A 165 35.16 -101.53 -13.53
N HIS A 166 36.28 -100.91 -13.90
CA HIS A 166 37.46 -101.60 -14.42
C HIS A 166 38.02 -102.60 -13.39
N ASN A 167 38.19 -102.15 -12.14
CA ASN A 167 38.67 -102.98 -11.04
C ASN A 167 37.68 -104.10 -10.65
N GLN A 168 36.37 -103.86 -10.77
CA GLN A 168 35.32 -104.85 -10.53
C GLN A 168 35.31 -105.92 -11.63
N LEU A 169 35.54 -105.54 -12.88
CA LEU A 169 35.69 -106.48 -14.00
C LEU A 169 36.90 -107.42 -13.80
N LEU A 170 37.96 -106.91 -13.19
CA LEU A 170 39.21 -107.63 -12.88
C LEU A 170 39.13 -108.50 -11.62
N SER A 171 38.16 -108.27 -10.72
CA SER A 171 38.11 -108.89 -9.38
C SER A 171 36.90 -109.78 -9.14
N ILE A 172 36.35 -110.39 -10.19
CA ILE A 172 35.22 -111.32 -10.11
C ILE A 172 35.69 -112.62 -9.43
N ASP A 173 35.48 -112.69 -8.11
CA ASP A 173 35.59 -113.89 -7.29
C ASP A 173 34.17 -114.40 -6.95
N PRO A 174 33.76 -115.61 -7.37
CA PRO A 174 32.42 -116.18 -7.16
C PRO A 174 32.02 -116.39 -5.69
N THR A 175 32.92 -116.21 -4.74
CA THR A 175 32.67 -116.42 -3.30
C THR A 175 32.35 -115.13 -2.52
N ARG A 176 32.52 -113.95 -3.16
CA ARG A 176 32.23 -112.64 -2.57
C ARG A 176 30.74 -112.35 -2.39
N ASP A 177 29.90 -112.92 -3.24
CA ASP A 177 28.47 -112.62 -3.28
C ASP A 177 27.72 -113.06 -2.02
N ASN A 178 28.10 -114.17 -1.38
CA ASN A 178 27.42 -114.62 -0.16
C ASN A 178 27.71 -113.72 1.06
N LYS A 179 28.95 -113.25 1.26
CA LYS A 179 29.27 -112.29 2.33
C LYS A 179 28.67 -110.91 2.07
N ARG A 180 28.55 -110.55 0.80
CA ARG A 180 27.92 -109.31 0.34
C ARG A 180 26.41 -109.34 0.56
N VAL A 181 25.75 -110.47 0.32
CA VAL A 181 24.32 -110.66 0.61
C VAL A 181 24.03 -110.51 2.11
N GLU A 182 24.84 -111.08 3.00
CA GLU A 182 24.65 -110.89 4.45
C GLU A 182 24.90 -109.46 4.94
N ALA A 183 25.91 -108.78 4.39
CA ALA A 183 26.15 -107.37 4.68
C ALA A 183 25.00 -106.48 4.19
N LEU A 184 24.51 -106.74 2.97
CA LEU A 184 23.36 -106.04 2.37
C LEU A 184 22.07 -106.29 3.15
N LEU A 185 21.87 -107.46 3.75
CA LEU A 185 20.70 -107.72 4.60
C LEU A 185 20.74 -106.93 5.92
N ARG A 186 21.93 -106.80 6.54
CA ARG A 186 22.11 -105.94 7.73
C ARG A 186 21.93 -104.46 7.40
N GLU A 187 22.48 -104.02 6.29
CA GLU A 187 22.34 -102.65 5.80
C GLU A 187 20.88 -102.33 5.43
N LYS A 188 20.18 -103.27 4.77
CA LYS A 188 18.74 -103.18 4.50
C LYS A 188 17.93 -102.99 5.79
N ALA A 189 18.24 -103.70 6.87
CA ALA A 189 17.54 -103.54 8.14
C ALA A 189 17.78 -102.15 8.77
N GLN A 190 19.03 -101.65 8.73
CA GLN A 190 19.38 -100.31 9.20
C GLN A 190 18.73 -99.21 8.36
N LEU A 191 18.71 -99.38 7.04
CA LEU A 191 18.05 -98.47 6.11
C LEU A 191 16.53 -98.46 6.32
N LEU A 192 15.90 -99.61 6.58
CA LEU A 192 14.47 -99.66 6.91
C LEU A 192 14.14 -98.92 8.21
N GLN A 193 15.00 -99.01 9.23
CA GLN A 193 14.82 -98.26 10.47
C GLN A 193 15.02 -96.75 10.26
N LYS A 194 16.03 -96.37 9.47
CA LYS A 194 16.25 -94.97 9.09
C LYS A 194 15.11 -94.42 8.24
N LEU A 195 14.56 -95.22 7.34
CA LEU A 195 13.37 -94.88 6.54
C LEU A 195 12.18 -94.57 7.44
N LYS A 196 11.88 -95.42 8.43
CA LYS A 196 10.82 -95.15 9.41
C LYS A 196 11.03 -93.86 10.21
N GLY A 197 12.28 -93.57 10.60
CA GLY A 197 12.62 -92.32 11.27
C GLY A 197 12.38 -91.09 10.39
N LEU A 198 12.81 -91.16 9.12
CA LEU A 198 12.57 -90.11 8.14
C LEU A 198 11.09 -89.95 7.78
N GLU A 199 10.32 -91.05 7.71
CA GLU A 199 8.87 -90.99 7.52
C GLU A 199 8.18 -90.25 8.67
N ALA A 200 8.58 -90.51 9.91
CA ALA A 200 8.07 -89.79 11.08
C ALA A 200 8.43 -88.29 11.03
N GLU A 201 9.68 -87.95 10.72
CA GLU A 201 10.12 -86.57 10.55
C GLU A 201 9.35 -85.84 9.44
N VAL A 202 9.11 -86.51 8.30
CA VAL A 202 8.30 -85.96 7.20
C VAL A 202 6.86 -85.71 7.65
N THR A 203 6.27 -86.61 8.46
CA THR A 203 4.92 -86.36 9.00
C THR A 203 4.89 -85.18 9.96
N GLU A 204 5.92 -85.03 10.81
CA GLU A 204 6.03 -83.90 11.73
C GLU A 204 6.22 -82.58 10.99
N LEU A 205 7.13 -82.53 10.01
CA LEU A 205 7.36 -81.35 9.17
C LEU A 205 6.10 -80.96 8.38
N ARG A 206 5.32 -81.95 7.91
CA ARG A 206 4.02 -81.69 7.25
C ARG A 206 3.03 -81.05 8.23
N ALA A 207 2.93 -81.56 9.44
CA ALA A 207 2.05 -81.00 10.48
C ALA A 207 2.49 -79.58 10.88
N GLN A 208 3.79 -79.34 11.04
CA GLN A 208 4.33 -78.00 11.32
C GLN A 208 4.05 -77.02 10.18
N ARG A 209 4.25 -77.45 8.92
CA ARG A 209 3.95 -76.65 7.74
C ARG A 209 2.46 -76.28 7.69
N GLU A 210 1.57 -77.24 7.91
CA GLU A 210 0.13 -77.01 7.93
C GLU A 210 -0.28 -76.04 9.04
N ASN A 211 0.27 -76.20 10.24
CA ASN A 211 0.06 -75.26 11.35
C ASN A 211 0.54 -73.85 11.02
N SER A 212 1.74 -73.71 10.44
CA SER A 212 2.27 -72.41 10.00
C SER A 212 1.40 -71.78 8.91
N GLY A 213 0.86 -72.59 8.00
CA GLY A 213 -0.07 -72.15 6.95
C GLY A 213 -1.37 -71.60 7.55
N MET A 214 -1.99 -72.34 8.48
CA MET A 214 -3.18 -71.88 9.20
C MET A 214 -2.92 -70.58 9.98
N GLN A 215 -1.74 -70.44 10.59
CA GLN A 215 -1.37 -69.24 11.32
C GLN A 215 -1.21 -68.03 10.36
N ALA A 216 -0.57 -68.23 9.21
CA ALA A 216 -0.42 -67.19 8.19
C ALA A 216 -1.79 -66.75 7.62
N GLU A 217 -2.67 -67.70 7.30
CA GLU A 217 -4.02 -67.41 6.83
C GLU A 217 -4.84 -66.64 7.87
N ASN A 218 -4.75 -67.01 9.14
CA ASN A 218 -5.48 -66.31 10.20
C ASN A 218 -4.98 -64.86 10.37
N VAL A 219 -3.67 -64.63 10.32
CA VAL A 219 -3.09 -63.28 10.36
C VAL A 219 -3.54 -62.47 9.14
N GLN A 220 -3.47 -63.05 7.94
CA GLN A 220 -3.91 -62.38 6.71
C GLN A 220 -5.40 -62.00 6.78
N ARG A 221 -6.25 -62.90 7.29
CA ARG A 221 -7.68 -62.62 7.47
C ARG A 221 -7.93 -61.47 8.44
N ILE A 222 -7.18 -61.39 9.54
CA ILE A 222 -7.28 -60.29 10.51
C ILE A 222 -6.85 -58.97 9.86
N GLN A 223 -5.73 -58.97 9.13
CA GLN A 223 -5.23 -57.78 8.42
C GLN A 223 -6.23 -57.28 7.37
N LEU A 224 -6.84 -58.18 6.61
CA LEU A 224 -7.89 -57.82 5.63
C LEU A 224 -9.12 -57.21 6.30
N ARG A 225 -9.56 -57.75 7.44
CA ARG A 225 -10.66 -57.17 8.21
C ARG A 225 -10.31 -55.76 8.72
N GLN A 226 -9.14 -55.59 9.31
CA GLN A 226 -8.68 -54.28 9.81
C GLN A 226 -8.56 -53.25 8.67
N LEU A 227 -8.06 -53.66 7.50
CA LEU A 227 -7.99 -52.82 6.32
C LEU A 227 -9.39 -52.35 5.88
N ALA A 228 -10.37 -53.25 5.88
CA ALA A 228 -11.76 -52.92 5.54
C ALA A 228 -12.39 -51.95 6.56
N GLU A 229 -12.12 -52.13 7.85
CA GLU A 229 -12.56 -51.21 8.92
C GLU A 229 -11.92 -49.82 8.79
N MET A 230 -10.62 -49.75 8.50
CA MET A 230 -9.92 -48.48 8.21
C MET A 230 -10.45 -47.80 6.94
N GLN A 231 -10.78 -48.55 5.89
CA GLN A 231 -11.40 -47.99 4.69
C GLN A 231 -12.80 -47.44 4.97
N ALA A 232 -13.61 -48.13 5.79
CA ALA A 232 -14.94 -47.66 6.17
C ALA A 232 -14.86 -46.35 6.97
N THR A 233 -13.99 -46.29 7.98
CA THR A 233 -13.77 -45.08 8.79
C THR A 233 -13.26 -43.91 7.97
N MET A 234 -12.35 -44.15 7.01
CA MET A 234 -11.86 -43.12 6.09
C MET A 234 -12.99 -42.51 5.26
N ARG A 235 -13.90 -43.34 4.72
CA ARG A 235 -15.07 -42.86 3.97
C ARG A 235 -16.02 -42.04 4.83
N THR A 236 -16.24 -42.43 6.08
CA THR A 236 -17.06 -41.65 7.02
C THR A 236 -16.44 -40.28 7.31
N LEU A 237 -15.13 -40.24 7.59
CA LEU A 237 -14.41 -38.99 7.83
C LEU A 237 -14.40 -38.08 6.59
N GLU A 238 -14.29 -38.64 5.38
CA GLU A 238 -14.41 -37.87 4.13
C GLU A 238 -15.80 -37.26 3.96
N ALA A 239 -16.86 -38.00 4.29
CA ALA A 239 -18.23 -37.49 4.24
C ALA A 239 -18.45 -36.37 5.28
N GLU A 240 -17.94 -36.53 6.50
CA GLU A 240 -17.98 -35.50 7.54
C GLU A 240 -17.22 -34.23 7.12
N LYS A 241 -16.03 -34.40 6.53
CA LYS A 241 -15.24 -33.29 5.97
C LYS A 241 -16.01 -32.53 4.89
N GLN A 242 -16.67 -33.24 3.97
CA GLN A 242 -17.49 -32.59 2.93
C GLN A 242 -18.69 -31.86 3.52
N SER A 243 -19.38 -32.46 4.50
CA SER A 243 -20.48 -31.82 5.22
C SER A 243 -20.03 -30.53 5.93
N GLY A 244 -18.90 -30.58 6.64
CA GLY A 244 -18.33 -29.41 7.32
C GLY A 244 -17.96 -28.29 6.36
N LYS A 245 -17.43 -28.61 5.17
CA LYS A 245 -17.17 -27.62 4.11
C LYS A 245 -18.44 -26.91 3.66
N LEU A 246 -19.52 -27.66 3.41
CA LEU A 246 -20.81 -27.08 3.00
C LEU A 246 -21.41 -26.17 4.09
N GLN A 247 -21.26 -26.55 5.36
CA GLN A 247 -21.68 -25.70 6.48
C GLN A 247 -20.87 -24.41 6.57
N LEU A 248 -19.55 -24.50 6.37
CA LEU A 248 -18.66 -23.34 6.37
C LEU A 248 -19.02 -22.36 5.23
N GLU A 249 -19.18 -22.87 4.00
CA GLU A 249 -19.61 -22.06 2.85
C GLU A 249 -20.96 -21.36 3.09
N ARG A 250 -21.88 -22.04 3.79
CA ARG A 250 -23.18 -21.45 4.16
C ARG A 250 -23.00 -20.29 5.14
N ILE A 251 -22.23 -20.48 6.20
CA ILE A 251 -22.00 -19.44 7.22
C ILE A 251 -21.25 -18.25 6.62
N GLU A 252 -20.28 -18.48 5.73
CA GLU A 252 -19.57 -17.42 5.02
C GLU A 252 -20.53 -16.56 4.16
N LYS A 253 -21.48 -17.20 3.46
CA LYS A 253 -22.52 -16.46 2.71
C LYS A 253 -23.44 -15.67 3.63
N GLU A 254 -23.87 -16.25 4.75
CA GLU A 254 -24.70 -15.55 5.74
C GLU A 254 -23.95 -14.33 6.32
N LEU A 255 -22.65 -14.47 6.61
CA LEU A 255 -21.78 -13.38 7.06
C LEU A 255 -21.62 -12.29 6.00
N GLN A 256 -21.42 -12.67 4.73
CA GLN A 256 -21.31 -11.73 3.63
C GLN A 256 -22.59 -10.87 3.51
N ILE A 257 -23.76 -11.51 3.50
CA ILE A 257 -25.05 -10.82 3.42
C ILE A 257 -25.23 -9.89 4.63
N SER A 258 -24.84 -10.32 5.83
CA SER A 258 -24.90 -9.48 7.02
C SER A 258 -23.99 -8.25 6.91
N ASN A 259 -22.78 -8.41 6.37
CA ASN A 259 -21.86 -7.28 6.14
C ASN A 259 -22.38 -6.30 5.09
N GLU A 260 -22.97 -6.80 4.00
CA GLU A 260 -23.63 -5.97 2.99
C GLU A 260 -24.79 -5.16 3.60
N GLN A 261 -25.65 -5.82 4.39
CA GLN A 261 -26.73 -5.14 5.12
C GLN A 261 -26.22 -4.10 6.11
N ASN A 262 -25.14 -4.39 6.83
CA ASN A 262 -24.54 -3.45 7.78
C ASN A 262 -23.97 -2.22 7.05
N THR A 263 -23.33 -2.42 5.90
CA THR A 263 -22.83 -1.35 5.04
C THR A 263 -23.97 -0.44 4.56
N ASP A 264 -25.09 -1.03 4.13
CA ASP A 264 -26.28 -0.28 3.73
C ASP A 264 -26.88 0.53 4.89
N LEU A 265 -26.95 -0.05 6.09
CA LEU A 265 -27.44 0.63 7.29
C LEU A 265 -26.54 1.80 7.69
N ILE A 266 -25.21 1.63 7.66
CA ILE A 266 -24.23 2.70 7.87
C ILE A 266 -24.43 3.81 6.82
N GLY A 267 -24.66 3.45 5.56
CA GLY A 267 -24.96 4.42 4.50
C GLY A 267 -26.23 5.22 4.76
N LYS A 268 -27.29 4.58 5.27
CA LYS A 268 -28.53 5.27 5.69
C LYS A 268 -28.30 6.18 6.91
N LEU A 269 -27.51 5.73 7.87
CA LEU A 269 -27.15 6.51 9.06
C LEU A 269 -26.43 7.80 8.67
N HIS A 270 -25.35 7.73 7.86
CA HIS A 270 -24.63 8.91 7.39
C HIS A 270 -25.49 9.87 6.55
N LYS A 271 -26.53 9.38 5.87
CA LYS A 271 -27.49 10.26 5.17
C LYS A 271 -28.36 11.01 6.18
N ALA A 272 -28.93 10.31 7.16
CA ALA A 272 -29.73 10.91 8.21
C ALA A 272 -28.94 11.93 9.05
N GLU A 273 -27.68 11.62 9.39
CA GLU A 273 -26.79 12.56 10.10
C GLU A 273 -26.58 13.86 9.31
N ARG A 274 -26.32 13.76 7.99
CA ARG A 274 -26.20 14.95 7.12
C ARG A 274 -27.49 15.75 7.03
N GLU A 275 -28.64 15.09 6.99
CA GLU A 275 -29.94 15.77 7.03
C GLU A 275 -30.17 16.49 8.36
N ILE A 276 -29.78 15.88 9.49
CA ILE A 276 -29.83 16.52 10.82
C ILE A 276 -28.94 17.75 10.85
N ASP A 277 -27.70 17.66 10.36
CA ASP A 277 -26.77 18.81 10.34
C ASP A 277 -27.29 19.95 9.45
N ALA A 278 -27.88 19.63 8.30
CA ALA A 278 -28.51 20.62 7.42
C ALA A 278 -29.72 21.30 8.08
N LEU A 279 -30.59 20.51 8.73
CA LEU A 279 -31.73 21.05 9.48
C LEU A 279 -31.29 21.91 10.65
N ASN A 280 -30.24 21.51 11.38
CA ASN A 280 -29.67 22.31 12.46
C ASN A 280 -29.13 23.66 11.95
N THR A 281 -28.43 23.65 10.81
CA THR A 281 -27.93 24.88 10.17
C THR A 281 -29.08 25.80 9.80
N ASN A 282 -30.12 25.27 9.14
CA ASN A 282 -31.33 26.03 8.80
C ASN A 282 -32.04 26.60 10.03
N ILE A 283 -32.11 25.84 11.13
CA ILE A 283 -32.69 26.32 12.40
C ILE A 283 -31.88 27.49 12.96
N GLU A 284 -30.55 27.43 12.96
CA GLU A 284 -29.70 28.52 13.45
C GLU A 284 -29.79 29.77 12.55
N GLU A 285 -29.88 29.59 11.22
CA GLU A 285 -30.14 30.69 10.28
C GLU A 285 -31.51 31.35 10.53
N LEU A 286 -32.57 30.55 10.70
CA LEU A 286 -33.91 31.05 11.00
C LEU A 286 -33.95 31.78 12.35
N LYS A 287 -33.29 31.23 13.39
CA LYS A 287 -33.17 31.92 14.69
C LYS A 287 -32.44 33.25 14.54
N HIS A 288 -31.36 33.29 13.77
CA HIS A 288 -30.61 34.53 13.52
C HIS A 288 -31.45 35.56 12.77
N SER A 289 -32.12 35.15 11.70
CA SER A 289 -33.06 35.97 10.91
C SER A 289 -34.18 36.54 11.78
N GLN A 290 -34.84 35.68 12.57
CA GLN A 290 -35.90 36.09 13.50
C GLN A 290 -35.38 37.10 14.54
N LYS A 291 -34.15 36.92 15.05
CA LYS A 291 -33.53 37.86 15.98
C LYS A 291 -33.31 39.25 15.34
N ILE A 292 -32.87 39.29 14.09
CA ILE A 292 -32.73 40.54 13.32
C ILE A 292 -34.11 41.19 13.13
N GLU A 293 -35.10 40.43 12.69
CA GLU A 293 -36.46 40.92 12.44
C GLU A 293 -37.11 41.49 13.71
N ILE A 294 -37.01 40.80 14.85
CA ILE A 294 -37.45 41.31 16.16
C ILE A 294 -36.73 42.62 16.50
N THR A 295 -35.44 42.74 16.20
CA THR A 295 -34.66 43.96 16.47
C THR A 295 -35.14 45.11 15.58
N ASN A 296 -35.41 44.85 14.30
CA ASN A 296 -35.97 45.83 13.36
C ASN A 296 -37.36 46.30 13.79
N ILE A 297 -38.27 45.38 14.14
CA ILE A 297 -39.62 45.72 14.63
C ILE A 297 -39.54 46.58 15.89
N LYS A 298 -38.64 46.25 16.83
CA LYS A 298 -38.42 47.06 18.04
C LYS A 298 -37.94 48.47 17.69
N LEU A 299 -37.03 48.61 16.72
CA LEU A 299 -36.52 49.90 16.25
C LEU A 299 -37.62 50.73 15.59
N GLU A 300 -38.42 50.12 14.70
CA GLU A 300 -39.55 50.78 14.04
C GLU A 300 -40.62 51.21 15.03
N THR A 301 -40.95 50.34 15.99
CA THR A 301 -41.89 50.66 17.08
C THR A 301 -41.38 51.85 17.90
N ALA A 302 -40.08 51.90 18.21
CA ALA A 302 -39.48 53.02 18.92
C ALA A 302 -39.51 54.32 18.09
N ARG A 303 -39.25 54.25 16.78
CA ARG A 303 -39.35 55.39 15.86
C ARG A 303 -40.79 55.92 15.78
N ALA A 304 -41.76 55.05 15.51
CA ALA A 304 -43.17 55.40 15.46
C ALA A 304 -43.65 56.01 16.78
N LYS A 305 -43.23 55.45 17.93
CA LYS A 305 -43.51 56.02 19.25
C LYS A 305 -42.94 57.44 19.39
N SER A 306 -41.71 57.68 18.94
CA SER A 306 -41.08 59.01 18.98
C SER A 306 -41.77 60.02 18.06
N GLU A 307 -42.27 59.59 16.89
CA GLU A 307 -43.06 60.42 15.98
C GLU A 307 -44.40 60.80 16.60
N ILE A 308 -45.13 59.83 17.17
CA ILE A 308 -46.38 60.09 17.90
C ILE A 308 -46.12 61.05 19.07
N GLU A 309 -45.00 60.90 19.78
CA GLU A 309 -44.61 61.78 20.88
C GLU A 309 -44.33 63.22 20.39
N ARG A 310 -43.67 63.38 19.24
CA ARG A 310 -43.49 64.69 18.59
C ARG A 310 -44.81 65.31 18.13
N GLU A 311 -45.68 64.54 17.47
CA GLU A 311 -46.99 65.02 17.02
C GLU A 311 -47.87 65.42 18.22
N ARG A 312 -47.88 64.62 19.29
CA ARG A 312 -48.52 64.99 20.55
C ARG A 312 -47.95 66.30 21.11
N ASN A 313 -46.63 66.47 21.12
CA ASN A 313 -46.01 67.73 21.59
C ASN A 313 -46.40 68.92 20.71
N LYS A 314 -46.47 68.76 19.37
CA LYS A 314 -46.96 69.79 18.45
C LYS A 314 -48.41 70.17 18.75
N ILE A 315 -49.28 69.17 18.92
CA ILE A 315 -50.69 69.38 19.27
C ILE A 315 -50.80 70.07 20.62
N GLN A 316 -50.02 69.65 21.62
CA GLN A 316 -49.99 70.28 22.94
C GLN A 316 -49.55 71.74 22.85
N SER A 317 -48.46 72.06 22.13
CA SER A 317 -48.01 73.43 21.93
C SER A 317 -49.06 74.28 21.18
N ALA A 318 -49.76 73.71 20.20
CA ALA A 318 -50.86 74.39 19.51
C ALA A 318 -52.05 74.64 20.46
N LEU A 319 -52.39 73.67 21.32
CA LEU A 319 -53.42 73.80 22.34
C LEU A 319 -53.06 74.89 23.36
N ASP A 320 -51.83 74.91 23.84
CA ASP A 320 -51.31 75.91 24.79
C ASP A 320 -51.31 77.31 24.15
N GLY A 321 -50.92 77.42 22.88
CA GLY A 321 -51.01 78.66 22.10
C GLY A 321 -52.44 79.17 21.97
N LEU A 322 -53.38 78.29 21.59
CA LEU A 322 -54.81 78.62 21.55
C LEU A 322 -55.37 78.99 22.93
N HIS A 323 -54.88 78.37 24.00
CA HIS A 323 -55.29 78.69 25.36
C HIS A 323 -54.79 80.08 25.77
N SER A 324 -53.53 80.41 25.47
CA SER A 324 -52.97 81.75 25.64
C SER A 324 -53.74 82.80 24.84
N ASP A 325 -54.07 82.52 23.58
CA ASP A 325 -54.88 83.42 22.75
C ASP A 325 -56.29 83.62 23.35
N ASN A 326 -56.88 82.58 23.91
CA ASN A 326 -58.18 82.64 24.58
C ASN A 326 -58.12 83.44 25.89
N GLU A 327 -57.04 83.32 26.68
CA GLU A 327 -56.80 84.16 27.86
C GLU A 327 -56.57 85.63 27.50
N ILE A 328 -55.83 85.92 26.42
CA ILE A 328 -55.67 87.28 25.90
C ILE A 328 -57.03 87.82 25.45
N LEU A 329 -57.85 87.03 24.75
CA LEU A 329 -59.20 87.43 24.34
C LEU A 329 -60.12 87.68 25.54
N LYS A 330 -60.07 86.83 26.59
CA LYS A 330 -60.81 87.05 27.84
C LYS A 330 -60.37 88.33 28.56
N THR A 331 -59.07 88.56 28.71
CA THR A 331 -58.54 89.78 29.34
C THR A 331 -58.80 91.04 28.52
N THR A 332 -58.98 90.92 27.20
CA THR A 332 -59.41 92.04 26.33
C THR A 332 -60.92 92.28 26.39
N LEU A 333 -61.73 91.28 26.76
CA LEU A 333 -63.18 91.38 26.98
C LEU A 333 -63.54 91.91 28.38
N GLU A 334 -62.64 91.78 29.35
CA GLU A 334 -62.81 92.26 30.73
C GLU A 334 -62.31 93.71 30.95
N ARG A 335 -61.97 94.43 29.87
CA ARG A 335 -61.48 95.82 29.87
C ARG A 335 -62.39 96.71 29.03
#